data_AF-A0A815TLH2-F1
#
_entry.id   AF-A0A815TLH2-F1
#
_cell.length_a   1.000
_cell.length_b   1.000
_cell.length_c   1.000
_cell.angle_alpha   90.00
_cell.angle_beta   90.00
_cell.angle_gamma   90.00
#
_symmetry.space_group_name_H-M   'P 1'
#
loop_
_entity.id
_entity.type
_entity.pdbx_description
1 polymer ?
#
loop_
_entity_poly.entity_id
_entity_poly.type
_entity_poly.pdbx_seq_one_letter_code
_entity_poly.pdbx_strand_id
1 'polypeptide(L)'
;IVKPDWLSDSTFIGYNTTDSIKYQVWDKKGLQDNFYWQVDSTQAPYVIDQRPNDLMVFDITSFKKGAIDPSIFALEVIQVSRYKV
;
A
#
# COMPACT_ATOMS: atom_id res chain seq x y z
N ILE A 1 2.29 4.84 1.79
CA ILE A 1 3.52 4.18 1.27
C ILE A 1 3.57 2.79 1.85
N VAL A 2 3.58 1.76 1.00
CA VAL A 2 3.79 0.38 1.45
C VAL A 2 5.30 0.09 1.54
N LYS A 3 5.69 -0.84 2.41
CA LYS A 3 7.08 -1.31 2.44
C LYS A 3 7.43 -2.00 1.11
N PRO A 4 8.68 -1.92 0.63
CA PRO A 4 9.08 -2.58 -0.62
C PRO A 4 8.83 -4.09 -0.64
N ASP A 5 8.87 -4.73 0.53
CA ASP A 5 8.73 -6.16 0.78
C ASP A 5 7.41 -6.50 1.49
N TRP A 6 6.39 -5.67 1.33
CA TRP A 6 5.11 -5.79 2.04
C TRP A 6 4.40 -7.15 1.88
N LEU A 7 4.68 -7.90 0.80
CA LEU A 7 4.18 -9.25 0.54
C LEU A 7 5.16 -10.38 0.90
N SER A 8 6.28 -10.08 1.56
CA SER A 8 7.14 -11.11 2.13
C SER A 8 6.34 -12.01 3.07
N ASP A 9 6.61 -13.31 3.01
CA ASP A 9 5.94 -14.37 3.77
C ASP A 9 4.44 -14.55 3.46
N SER A 10 3.92 -13.89 2.41
CA SER A 10 2.55 -14.10 1.93
C SER A 10 2.46 -15.37 1.08
N THR A 11 1.29 -16.01 1.10
CA THR A 11 0.96 -17.15 0.26
C THR A 11 0.37 -16.66 -1.06
N PHE A 12 0.95 -17.06 -2.19
CA PHE A 12 0.35 -16.81 -3.49
C PHE A 12 -0.89 -17.68 -3.67
N ILE A 13 -2.04 -17.06 -3.90
CA ILE A 13 -3.32 -17.75 -4.06
C ILE A 13 -3.64 -17.99 -5.53
N GLY A 14 -3.23 -17.09 -6.40
CA GLY A 14 -3.45 -17.22 -7.83
C GLY A 14 -3.53 -15.87 -8.55
N TYR A 15 -4.09 -15.91 -9.76
CA TYR A 15 -4.30 -14.73 -10.58
C TYR A 15 -5.77 -14.35 -10.63
N ASN A 16 -6.03 -13.05 -10.75
CA ASN A 16 -7.33 -12.51 -11.11
C ASN A 16 -7.17 -11.60 -12.33
N THR A 17 -8.18 -11.51 -13.19
CA THR A 17 -8.18 -10.62 -14.35
C THR A 17 -9.41 -9.74 -14.31
N THR A 18 -9.23 -8.44 -14.38
CA THR A 18 -10.32 -7.45 -14.44
C THR A 18 -9.91 -6.34 -15.41
N ASP A 19 -10.82 -5.95 -16.32
CA ASP A 19 -10.57 -4.92 -17.34
C ASP A 19 -9.29 -5.14 -18.16
N SER A 20 -9.02 -6.39 -18.52
CA SER A 20 -7.80 -6.83 -19.24
C SER A 20 -6.49 -6.64 -18.46
N ILE A 21 -6.55 -6.25 -17.18
CA ILE A 21 -5.40 -6.16 -16.28
C ILE A 21 -5.35 -7.44 -15.45
N LYS A 22 -4.17 -8.06 -15.43
CA LYS A 22 -3.90 -9.26 -14.65
C LYS A 22 -3.30 -8.88 -13.30
N TYR A 23 -3.84 -9.45 -12.24
CA TYR A 23 -3.45 -9.26 -10.86
C TYR A 23 -2.96 -10.56 -10.25
N GLN A 24 -1.94 -10.47 -9.41
CA GLN A 24 -1.54 -11.51 -8.48
C GLN A 24 -2.30 -11.31 -7.17
N VAL A 25 -2.87 -12.39 -6.63
CA VAL A 25 -3.60 -12.39 -5.36
C VAL A 25 -2.78 -13.14 -4.31
N TRP A 26 -2.62 -12.50 -3.16
CA TRP A 26 -1.82 -13.00 -2.05
C TRP A 26 -2.62 -12.98 -0.77
N ASP A 27 -2.48 -14.05 0.03
CA ASP A 27 -2.97 -14.11 1.40
C ASP A 27 -1.80 -13.89 2.35
N LYS A 28 -1.93 -12.93 3.27
CA LYS A 28 -0.99 -12.76 4.37
C LYS A 28 -1.69 -13.06 5.67
N LYS A 29 -1.30 -14.16 6.29
CA LYS A 29 -1.84 -14.57 7.59
C LYS A 29 -1.50 -13.52 8.65
N GLY A 30 -2.54 -12.92 9.22
CA GLY A 30 -2.44 -12.02 10.37
C GLY A 30 -3.35 -12.48 11.51
N LEU A 31 -3.74 -11.54 12.38
CA LEU A 31 -4.85 -11.74 13.32
C LEU A 31 -6.22 -11.86 12.61
N GLN A 32 -6.26 -11.41 11.36
CA GLN A 32 -7.41 -11.41 10.46
C GLN A 32 -6.95 -11.91 9.09
N ASP A 33 -7.90 -12.28 8.24
CA ASP A 33 -7.61 -12.62 6.84
C ASP A 33 -7.26 -11.33 6.08
N ASN A 34 -6.10 -11.30 5.43
CA ASN A 34 -5.66 -10.15 4.66
C ASN A 34 -5.32 -10.59 3.24
N PHE A 35 -6.11 -10.13 2.27
CA PHE A 35 -5.88 -10.39 0.86
C PHE A 35 -5.32 -9.16 0.16
N TYR A 36 -4.30 -9.37 -0.66
CA TYR A 36 -3.57 -8.33 -1.35
C TYR A 36 -3.53 -8.60 -2.84
N TRP A 37 -3.85 -7.58 -3.62
CA TRP A 37 -3.84 -7.66 -5.07
C TRP A 37 -2.83 -6.67 -5.61
N GLN A 38 -1.99 -7.13 -6.52
CA GLN A 38 -1.06 -6.27 -7.24
C GLN A 38 -1.03 -6.61 -8.72
N VAL A 39 -0.79 -5.61 -9.56
CA VAL A 39 -0.67 -5.79 -11.01
C VAL A 39 0.50 -6.71 -11.32
N ASP A 40 0.29 -7.74 -12.16
CA ASP A 40 1.29 -8.76 -12.48
C ASP A 40 2.56 -8.14 -13.11
N SER A 41 2.38 -7.22 -14.07
CA SER A 41 3.49 -6.62 -14.84
C SER A 41 4.23 -5.52 -14.09
N THR A 42 3.53 -4.64 -13.36
CA THR A 42 4.13 -3.46 -12.73
C THR A 42 4.36 -3.64 -11.24
N GLN A 43 3.76 -4.66 -10.62
CA GLN A 43 3.74 -4.87 -9.17
C GLN A 43 3.11 -3.68 -8.42
N ALA A 44 2.24 -2.91 -9.09
CA ALA A 44 1.51 -1.82 -8.46
C ALA A 44 0.42 -2.39 -7.53
N PRO A 45 0.29 -1.90 -6.29
CA PRO A 45 -0.78 -2.32 -5.39
C PRO A 45 -2.14 -1.87 -5.94
N TYR A 46 -3.15 -2.74 -5.85
CA TYR A 46 -4.51 -2.47 -6.32
C TYR A 46 -5.54 -2.58 -5.18
N VAL A 47 -5.59 -3.72 -4.49
CA VAL A 47 -6.55 -3.95 -3.41
C VAL A 47 -5.84 -4.44 -2.16
N ILE A 48 -6.31 -3.94 -1.01
CA ILE A 48 -6.07 -4.51 0.30
C ILE A 48 -7.45 -4.79 0.92
N ASP A 49 -7.73 -6.07 1.17
CA ASP A 49 -8.99 -6.53 1.76
C ASP A 49 -8.67 -7.20 3.11
N GLN A 50 -8.98 -6.49 4.19
CA GLN A 50 -8.72 -6.90 5.57
C GLN A 50 -10.03 -7.33 6.20
N ARG A 51 -10.36 -8.62 6.16
CA ARG A 51 -11.69 -9.06 6.55
C ARG A 51 -11.81 -9.32 8.05
N PRO A 52 -12.90 -8.86 8.69
CA PRO A 52 -14.08 -8.17 8.13
C PRO A 52 -13.99 -6.63 8.14
N ASN A 53 -12.84 -6.07 8.45
CA ASN A 53 -12.71 -4.69 8.91
C ASN A 53 -12.72 -3.63 7.80
N ASP A 54 -12.01 -3.86 6.70
CA ASP A 54 -11.75 -2.80 5.72
C ASP A 54 -11.48 -3.34 4.31
N LEU A 55 -11.84 -2.53 3.31
CA LEU A 55 -11.54 -2.75 1.90
C LEU A 55 -10.99 -1.45 1.30
N MET A 56 -9.71 -1.48 0.93
CA MET A 56 -9.04 -0.37 0.27
C MET A 56 -8.79 -0.70 -1.20
N VAL A 57 -9.12 0.24 -2.08
CA VAL A 57 -8.84 0.19 -3.51
C VAL A 57 -7.94 1.38 -3.88
N PHE A 58 -6.83 1.10 -4.53
CA PHE A 58 -5.84 2.08 -4.95
C PHE A 58 -5.93 2.36 -6.45
N ASP A 59 -5.70 3.61 -6.84
CA ASP A 59 -5.47 3.97 -8.23
C ASP A 59 -4.08 3.53 -8.67
N ILE A 60 -4.02 2.46 -9.47
CA ILE A 60 -2.77 1.87 -9.97
C ILE A 60 -1.96 2.83 -10.86
N THR A 61 -2.60 3.85 -11.46
CA THR A 61 -1.94 4.82 -12.35
C THR A 61 -1.15 5.87 -11.56
N SER A 62 -1.51 6.07 -10.29
CA SER A 62 -0.83 6.98 -9.37
C SER A 62 0.46 6.38 -8.78
N PHE A 63 0.65 5.07 -8.91
CA PHE A 63 1.78 4.37 -8.31
C PHE A 63 3.10 4.74 -8.99
N LYS A 64 4.08 5.15 -8.18
CA LYS A 64 5.44 5.48 -8.64
C LYS A 64 6.45 4.65 -7.87
N LYS A 65 7.41 4.06 -8.59
CA LYS A 65 8.61 3.45 -8.02
C LYS A 65 9.74 4.48 -7.99
N GLY A 66 10.63 4.37 -7.01
CA GLY A 66 11.84 5.20 -6.92
C GLY A 66 11.88 6.06 -5.66
N ALA A 67 12.84 6.98 -5.65
CA ALA A 67 13.03 7.89 -4.53
C ALA A 67 11.83 8.83 -4.38
N ILE A 68 11.41 9.01 -3.14
CA ILE A 68 10.42 10.01 -2.75
C ILE A 68 11.18 11.19 -2.18
N ASP A 69 10.76 12.41 -2.49
CA ASP A 69 11.33 13.63 -1.91
C ASP A 69 11.25 13.55 -0.36
N PRO A 70 12.37 13.51 0.37
CA PRO A 70 12.33 13.36 1.82
C PRO A 70 11.61 14.50 2.54
N SER A 71 11.52 15.67 1.92
CA SER A 71 10.86 16.84 2.50
C SER A 71 9.37 16.61 2.74
N ILE A 72 8.72 15.67 2.04
CA ILE A 72 7.32 15.34 2.29
C ILE A 72 7.08 14.72 3.68
N PHE A 73 8.15 14.21 4.31
CA PHE A 73 8.10 13.66 5.66
C PHE A 73 8.60 14.65 6.71
N ALA A 74 8.98 15.87 6.31
CA ALA A 74 9.40 16.90 7.25
C ALA A 74 8.19 17.34 8.07
N LEU A 75 8.28 17.20 9.40
CA LEU A 75 7.31 17.76 10.31
C LEU A 75 7.58 19.26 10.44
N GLU A 76 6.56 20.09 10.23
CA GLU A 76 6.67 21.51 10.56
C GLU A 76 6.84 21.65 12.07
N VAL A 77 7.95 22.24 12.50
CA VAL A 77 8.12 22.67 13.88
C VAL A 77 7.32 23.94 14.06
N ILE A 78 6.11 23.85 14.62
CA ILE A 78 5.35 25.02 15.05
C ILE A 78 6.14 25.66 16.20
N GLN A 79 6.90 26.70 15.89
CA GLN A 79 7.54 27.54 16.90
C GLN A 79 6.44 28.32 17.62
N VAL A 80 6.01 27.83 18.77
CA VAL A 80 5.16 28.60 19.67
C VAL A 80 6.04 29.69 20.29
N SER A 81 6.02 30.89 19.71
CA SER A 81 6.60 32.08 20.33
C SER A 81 5.94 32.30 21.69
N ARG A 82 6.59 31.85 22.75
CA ARG A 82 6.22 32.25 24.11
C ARG A 82 6.58 33.73 24.22
N TYR A 83 5.56 34.58 24.19
CA TYR A 83 5.69 35.98 24.58
C TYR A 83 6.35 36.02 25.97
N LYS A 84 7.53 36.64 26.05
CA LYS A 84 8.12 37.02 27.34
C LYS A 84 7.29 38.21 27.84
N VAL A 85 6.66 38.02 29.00
CA VAL A 85 6.08 39.08 29.83
C VAL A 85 7.22 39.91 30.43
#